data_AF-A0A819TQ86-F1
#
_entry.id   AF-A0A819TQ86-F1
#
_cell.length_a   1.000
_cell.length_b   1.000
_cell.length_c   1.000
_cell.angle_alpha   90.00
_cell.angle_beta   90.00
_cell.angle_gamma   90.00
#
_symmetry.space_group_name_H-M   'P 1'
#
loop_
_entity.id
_entity.type
_entity.pdbx_description
1 polymer ?
#
loop_
_entity_poly.entity_id
_entity_poly.type
_entity_poly.pdbx_seq_one_letter_code
_entity_poly.pdbx_strand_id
1 'polypeptide(L)' 'MYPMDEYGAIYTSGLTVFRQPENTGYEYMNKPLYGVCSLAMAAYRDPMLNGTMNYLTF' A
#
# COMPACT_ATOMS: atom_id res chain seq x y z
N MET A 1 -5.40 10.11 -17.39
CA MET A 1 -4.43 10.38 -16.31
C MET A 1 -5.25 10.68 -15.06
N TYR A 2 -5.02 9.99 -13.94
CA TYR A 2 -5.75 10.25 -12.69
C TYR A 2 -5.44 11.68 -12.23
N PRO A 3 -6.43 12.50 -11.80
CA PRO A 3 -6.21 13.89 -11.42
C PRO A 3 -5.49 13.96 -10.07
N MET A 4 -4.17 13.81 -10.10
CA MET A 4 -3.30 13.83 -8.91
C MET A 4 -3.35 15.18 -8.19
N ASP A 5 -3.67 16.25 -8.89
CA ASP A 5 -3.87 17.61 -8.38
C ASP A 5 -5.12 17.72 -7.50
N GLU A 6 -6.17 16.94 -7.78
CA GLU A 6 -7.41 16.94 -7.01
C GLU A 6 -7.34 16.06 -5.75
N TYR A 7 -6.68 14.89 -5.84
CA TYR A 7 -6.63 13.91 -4.75
C TYR A 7 -5.35 13.98 -3.91
N GLY A 8 -4.32 14.66 -4.41
CA GLY A 8 -3.02 14.77 -3.78
C GLY A 8 -2.19 13.47 -3.84
N ALA A 9 -0.91 13.62 -3.50
CA ALA A 9 0.03 12.52 -3.37
C ALA A 9 0.92 12.74 -2.14
N ILE A 10 1.30 11.66 -1.47
CA ILE A 10 2.25 11.70 -0.37
C ILE A 10 3.58 11.16 -0.86
N TYR A 11 4.61 12.01 -0.86
CA TYR A 11 5.98 11.59 -1.08
C TYR A 11 6.68 11.41 0.27
N THR A 12 7.22 10.21 0.48
CA THR A 12 7.98 9.88 1.70
C THR A 12 9.35 9.34 1.31
N SER A 13 10.39 10.04 1.72
CA SER A 13 11.78 9.61 1.57
C SER A 13 12.31 9.01 2.87
N GLY A 14 13.40 8.24 2.78
CA GLY A 14 14.08 7.69 3.96
C GLY A 14 13.38 6.50 4.62
N LEU A 15 12.46 5.83 3.91
CA LEU A 15 11.78 4.66 4.45
C LEU A 15 12.75 3.50 4.66
N THR A 16 12.47 2.71 5.70
CA THR A 16 13.14 1.44 5.96
C THR A 16 12.19 0.29 5.66
N VAL A 17 12.60 -0.61 4.77
CA VAL A 17 11.88 -1.87 4.49
C VAL A 17 12.60 -3.00 5.22
N PHE A 18 11.91 -3.62 6.16
CA PHE A 18 12.50 -4.57 7.11
C PHE A 18 11.82 -5.95 7.11
N ARG A 19 10.80 -6.16 6.26
CA ARG A 19 10.11 -7.45 6.12
C ARG A 19 10.12 -7.95 4.68
N GLN A 20 10.24 -9.25 4.55
CA GLN A 20 10.18 -9.96 3.28
C GLN A 20 8.74 -10.01 2.71
N PRO A 21 8.58 -10.35 1.42
CA PRO A 21 7.25 -10.49 0.79
C PRO A 21 6.43 -11.67 1.34
N GLU A 22 5.13 -11.68 1.00
CA GLU A 22 4.13 -12.62 1.52
C GLU A 22 4.50 -14.10 1.33
N ASN A 23 5.14 -14.46 0.22
CA ASN A 23 5.58 -15.83 -0.08
C ASN A 23 6.62 -16.39 0.92
N THR A 24 7.15 -15.55 1.80
CA THR A 24 8.04 -15.94 2.90
C THR A 24 7.39 -15.78 4.28
N GLY A 25 6.09 -15.42 4.35
CA GLY A 25 5.39 -15.18 5.61
C GLY A 25 5.76 -13.86 6.30
N TYR A 26 6.30 -12.88 5.57
CA TYR A 26 6.70 -11.57 6.08
C TYR A 26 7.81 -11.60 7.15
N GLU A 27 8.73 -12.56 7.05
CA GLU A 27 9.89 -12.68 7.93
C GLU A 27 10.74 -11.39 7.96
N TYR A 28 11.42 -11.15 9.09
CA TYR A 28 12.35 -10.03 9.21
C TYR A 28 13.57 -10.22 8.31
N MET A 29 13.99 -9.14 7.65
CA MET A 29 15.16 -9.15 6.79
C MET A 29 16.45 -9.03 7.62
N ASN A 30 17.42 -9.92 7.38
CA ASN A 30 18.77 -9.81 7.98
C ASN A 30 19.51 -8.53 7.54
N LYS A 31 19.15 -7.96 6.39
CA LYS A 31 19.67 -6.70 5.86
C LYS A 31 18.50 -5.84 5.36
N PRO A 32 17.94 -4.96 6.20
CA PRO A 32 16.87 -4.06 5.78
C PRO A 32 17.31 -3.12 4.65
N LEU A 33 16.37 -2.71 3.81
CA LEU A 33 16.61 -1.68 2.80
C LEU A 33 16.39 -0.32 3.44
N TYR A 34 17.40 0.54 3.41
CA TYR A 34 17.36 1.90 3.95
C TYR A 34 17.27 2.92 2.81
N GLY A 35 16.74 4.11 3.11
CA GLY A 35 16.71 5.22 2.15
C GLY A 35 15.71 5.04 1.01
N VAL A 36 14.71 4.16 1.18
CA VAL A 36 13.71 3.91 0.16
C VAL A 36 12.78 5.13 0.03
N CYS A 37 12.43 5.48 -1.20
CA CYS A 37 11.44 6.50 -1.50
C CYS A 37 10.11 5.84 -1.87
N SER A 38 9.00 6.41 -1.40
CA SER A 38 7.64 5.98 -1.74
C SER A 38 6.79 7.16 -2.19
N LEU A 39 5.91 6.90 -3.14
CA LEU A 39 4.84 7.78 -3.56
C LEU A 39 3.52 7.05 -3.33
N ALA A 40 2.71 7.57 -2.41
CA ALA A 40 1.40 7.02 -2.11
C ALA A 40 0.30 7.91 -2.71
N MET A 41 -0.61 7.29 -3.46
CA MET A 41 -1.74 7.93 -4.11
C MET A 41 -2.94 7.00 -4.06
N ALA A 42 -4.14 7.56 -3.85
CA ALA A 42 -5.37 6.78 -3.95
C ALA A 42 -5.58 6.35 -5.40
N ALA A 43 -5.85 5.06 -5.63
CA ALA A 43 -6.30 4.61 -6.95
C ALA A 43 -7.77 5.02 -7.17
N TYR A 44 -8.14 5.31 -8.41
CA TYR A 44 -9.55 5.45 -8.80
C TYR A 44 -10.29 4.14 -8.48
N ARG A 45 -11.42 4.23 -7.79
CA ARG A 45 -12.24 3.07 -7.45
C ARG A 45 -13.26 2.82 -8.55
N ASP A 46 -13.01 1.83 -9.40
CA ASP A 46 -13.95 1.38 -10.43
C ASP A 46 -13.98 -0.17 -10.55
N PRO A 47 -15.08 -0.83 -10.15
CA PRO A 47 -16.27 -0.26 -9.52
C PRO A 47 -15.96 0.25 -8.10
N MET A 48 -16.80 1.13 -7.57
CA MET A 48 -16.79 1.41 -6.13
C MET A 48 -17.04 0.11 -5.37
N LEU A 49 -16.22 -0.17 -4.34
CA LEU A 49 -16.46 -1.28 -3.42
C LEU A 49 -17.85 -1.11 -2.79
N ASN A 50 -18.81 -1.96 -3.18
CA ASN A 50 -20.14 -1.98 -2.59
C ASN A 50 -20.02 -2.44 -1.13
N GLY A 51 -20.33 -1.54 -0.20
CA GLY A 51 -20.25 -1.78 1.25
C GLY A 51 -21.31 -2.73 1.81
N THR A 52 -21.93 -3.59 1.00
CA THR A 52 -22.80 -4.66 1.49
C THR A 52 -21.93 -5.76 2.08
N MET A 53 -21.50 -5.58 3.34
CA MET A 53 -20.95 -6.66 4.15
C MET A 53 -22.03 -7.71 4.38
N ASN A 54 -22.11 -8.70 3.50
CA ASN A 54 -22.79 -9.94 3.82
C ASN A 54 -21.92 -10.65 4.87
N TYR A 55 -22.34 -10.61 6.13
CA TYR A 55 -21.82 -11.53 7.13
C TYR A 55 -22.03 -12.95 6.61
N LEU A 56 -20.94 -13.60 6.19
CA LEU A 56 -20.91 -15.05 6.05
C LEU A 56 -20.89 -15.61 7.48
N THR A 57 -22.08 -15.92 8.01
CA THR A 57 -22.22 -16.89 9.10
C THR A 57 -21.64 -18.21 8.63
N PHE A 58 -20.55 -18.62 9.28
CA PHE A 58 -20.04 -20.00 9.27
C PHE A 58 -20.98 -20.90 10.06
#